data_AF-A0A376UEA5-F1
#
_entry.id   AF-A0A376UEA5-F1
#
_cell.length_a   1.000
_cell.length_b   1.000
_cell.length_c   1.000
_cell.angle_alpha   90.00
_cell.angle_beta   90.00
_cell.angle_gamma   90.00
#
_symmetry.space_group_name_H-M   'P 1'
#
loop_
_entity.id
_entity.type
_entity.pdbx_description
1 polymer ?
#
loop_
_entity_poly.entity_id
_entity_poly.type
_entity_poly.pdbx_seq_one_letter_code
_entity_poly.pdbx_strand_id
1 'polypeptide(L)'
;MTAVEWADQNYYLPKESSYGEGEWKTLPFQIAIMNCMGNDQVRTVNLIKSARVGYTKMLLGVVGYFIEHKSRNSLLFQPTDSAAEDFMKSHVEATIRNVPCLKDLSHGWVVTS
;
A
#
# COMPACT_ATOMS: atom_id res chain seq x y z
N MET A 1 -12.49 -8.75 7.87
CA MET A 1 -12.08 -7.40 7.46
C MET A 1 -11.57 -7.44 6.03
N THR A 2 -12.08 -6.52 5.20
CA THR A 2 -11.67 -6.30 3.81
C THR A 2 -10.47 -5.36 3.73
N ALA A 3 -9.82 -5.27 2.57
CA ALA A 3 -8.68 -4.37 2.39
C ALA A 3 -9.09 -2.89 2.52
N VAL A 4 -10.30 -2.52 2.10
CA VAL A 4 -10.84 -1.16 2.26
C VAL A 4 -11.08 -0.83 3.73
N GLU A 5 -11.77 -1.71 4.46
CA GLU A 5 -12.04 -1.52 5.89
C GLU A 5 -10.73 -1.35 6.68
N TRP A 6 -9.72 -2.17 6.36
CA TRP A 6 -8.41 -2.04 6.98
C TRP A 6 -7.74 -0.70 6.65
N ALA A 7 -7.76 -0.30 5.38
CA ALA A 7 -7.10 0.92 4.93
C ALA A 7 -7.75 2.17 5.53
N ASP A 8 -9.09 2.24 5.57
CA ASP A 8 -9.82 3.36 6.17
C ASP A 8 -9.62 3.45 7.69
N GLN A 9 -9.26 2.35 8.36
CA GLN A 9 -9.00 2.32 9.80
C GLN A 9 -7.55 2.59 10.18
N ASN A 10 -6.58 2.15 9.37
CA ASN A 10 -5.18 2.09 9.76
C ASN A 10 -4.23 2.89 8.86
N TYR A 11 -4.62 3.15 7.61
CA TYR A 11 -3.70 3.70 6.63
C TYR A 11 -3.60 5.22 6.74
N TYR A 12 -2.37 5.71 6.82
CA TYR A 12 -2.06 7.14 6.91
C TYR A 12 -1.27 7.57 5.66
N LEU A 13 -1.61 8.73 5.11
CA LEU A 13 -0.93 9.32 3.97
C LEU A 13 0.30 10.12 4.44
N PRO A 14 1.53 9.65 4.16
CA PRO A 14 2.74 10.35 4.59
C PRO A 14 2.90 11.66 3.84
N LYS A 15 3.28 12.73 4.55
CA LYS A 15 3.50 14.07 3.98
C LYS A 15 4.59 14.09 2.92
N GLU A 16 5.67 13.33 3.13
CA GLU A 16 6.80 13.26 2.20
C GLU A 16 6.46 12.67 0.84
N SER A 17 5.34 11.94 0.71
CA SER A 17 5.01 11.21 -0.51
C SER A 17 3.54 11.25 -0.92
N SER A 18 2.81 12.24 -0.42
CA SER A 18 1.39 12.47 -0.71
C SER A 18 1.13 13.96 -0.91
N TYR A 19 0.18 14.30 -1.79
CA TYR A 19 -0.23 15.69 -2.01
C TYR A 19 -0.95 16.30 -0.78
N GLY A 20 -1.51 15.45 0.09
CA GLY A 20 -2.08 15.81 1.38
C GLY A 20 -1.67 14.77 2.42
N GLU A 21 -1.41 15.25 3.64
CA GLU A 21 -1.13 14.44 4.82
C GLU A 21 -2.44 14.18 5.58
N GLY A 22 -2.59 12.98 6.15
CA GLY A 22 -3.76 12.65 6.96
C GLY A 22 -4.23 11.21 6.82
N GLU A 23 -5.38 10.94 7.44
CA GLU A 23 -6.05 9.64 7.36
C GLU A 23 -6.48 9.33 5.93
N TRP A 24 -6.24 8.10 5.50
CA TRP A 24 -6.76 7.62 4.24
C TRP A 24 -8.28 7.56 4.28
N LYS A 25 -8.91 8.00 3.19
CA LYS A 25 -10.33 7.81 2.95
C LYS A 25 -10.54 7.25 1.55
N THR A 26 -11.02 6.02 1.48
CA THR A 26 -11.26 5.34 0.22
C THR A 26 -12.35 6.08 -0.58
N LEU A 27 -12.01 6.48 -1.80
CA LEU A 27 -12.98 7.08 -2.72
C LEU A 27 -13.90 6.00 -3.32
N PRO A 28 -15.14 6.32 -3.71
CA PRO A 28 -16.11 5.30 -4.16
C PRO A 28 -15.59 4.37 -5.27
N PHE A 29 -14.83 4.89 -6.23
CA PHE A 29 -14.29 4.08 -7.34
C PHE A 29 -13.14 3.15 -6.90
N GLN A 30 -12.46 3.47 -5.80
CA GLN A 30 -11.33 2.70 -5.28
C GLN A 30 -11.79 1.46 -4.53
N ILE A 31 -13.00 1.46 -3.97
CA ILE A 31 -13.54 0.41 -3.11
C ILE A 31 -13.48 -0.96 -3.79
N ALA A 32 -14.07 -1.07 -4.98
CA ALA A 32 -14.10 -2.34 -5.72
C ALA A 32 -12.68 -2.80 -6.10
N ILE A 33 -11.82 -1.87 -6.53
CA ILE A 33 -10.46 -2.17 -6.97
C ILE A 33 -9.65 -2.74 -5.79
N MET A 34 -9.64 -2.07 -4.64
CA MET A 34 -8.89 -2.48 -3.45
C MET A 34 -9.41 -3.81 -2.88
N ASN A 35 -10.73 -3.99 -2.81
CA ASN A 35 -11.30 -5.24 -2.34
C ASN A 35 -11.04 -6.39 -3.31
N CYS A 36 -11.03 -6.16 -4.62
CA CYS A 36 -10.59 -7.16 -5.59
C CYS A 36 -9.11 -7.51 -5.38
N MET A 37 -8.23 -6.53 -5.16
CA MET A 37 -6.81 -6.79 -4.91
C MET A 37 -6.59 -7.60 -3.63
N GLY A 38 -7.35 -7.34 -2.55
CA GLY A 38 -7.22 -8.03 -1.26
C GLY A 38 -7.91 -9.39 -1.14
N ASN A 39 -8.71 -9.79 -2.12
CA ASN A 39 -9.55 -10.99 -2.07
C ASN A 39 -8.82 -12.24 -2.59
N ASP A 40 -8.79 -13.30 -1.79
CA ASP A 40 -8.11 -14.56 -2.13
C ASP A 40 -8.76 -15.34 -3.28
N GLN A 41 -10.04 -15.07 -3.56
CA GLN A 41 -10.74 -15.66 -4.71
C GLN A 41 -10.33 -15.00 -6.04
N VAL A 42 -9.67 -13.83 -5.99
CA VAL A 42 -9.24 -13.10 -7.18
C VAL A 42 -7.75 -13.28 -7.37
N ARG A 43 -7.37 -14.11 -8.35
CA ARG A 43 -5.97 -14.38 -8.66
C ARG A 43 -5.27 -13.20 -9.35
N THR A 44 -5.98 -12.44 -10.18
CA THR A 44 -5.39 -11.42 -11.03
C THR A 44 -6.33 -10.24 -11.19
N VAL A 45 -5.82 -9.03 -10.96
CA VAL A 45 -6.51 -7.77 -11.18
C VAL A 45 -5.73 -6.98 -12.22
N ASN A 46 -6.35 -6.73 -13.38
CA ASN A 46 -5.79 -5.86 -14.41
C ASN A 46 -6.53 -4.53 -14.38
N LEU A 47 -5.81 -3.43 -14.27
CA LEU A 47 -6.39 -2.09 -14.19
C LEU A 47 -5.72 -1.14 -15.19
N ILE A 48 -6.53 -0.57 -16.08
CA ILE A 48 -6.15 0.63 -16.82
C ILE A 48 -6.60 1.82 -15.98
N LYS A 49 -5.68 2.72 -15.67
CA LYS A 49 -5.94 3.88 -14.80
C LYS A 49 -5.44 5.18 -15.40
N SER A 50 -6.10 6.26 -15.04
CA SER A 50 -5.63 7.63 -15.30
C SER A 50 -4.49 8.03 -14.35
N ALA A 51 -3.78 9.11 -14.68
CA ALA A 51 -2.76 9.67 -13.79
C ALA A 51 -3.38 10.30 -12.53
N ARG A 52 -2.62 10.32 -11.43
CA ARG A 52 -2.95 11.02 -10.16
C ARG A 52 -4.26 10.60 -9.48
N VAL A 53 -4.70 9.35 -9.66
CA VAL A 53 -5.91 8.79 -9.02
C VAL A 53 -5.65 8.08 -7.68
N GLY A 54 -4.49 8.32 -7.06
CA GLY A 54 -4.11 7.65 -5.81
C GLY A 54 -3.74 6.16 -5.95
N TYR A 55 -3.42 5.70 -7.17
CA TYR A 55 -3.14 4.27 -7.43
C TYR A 55 -2.03 3.69 -6.55
N THR A 56 -0.90 4.39 -6.40
CA THR A 56 0.19 3.97 -5.53
C THR A 56 -0.26 3.76 -4.08
N LYS A 57 -1.12 4.64 -3.56
CA LYS A 57 -1.61 4.55 -2.19
C LYS A 57 -2.61 3.42 -2.01
N MET A 58 -3.44 3.13 -3.03
CA MET A 58 -4.27 1.93 -3.05
C MET A 58 -3.41 0.66 -2.95
N LEU A 59 -2.34 0.54 -3.74
CA LEU A 59 -1.44 -0.61 -3.69
C LEU A 59 -0.79 -0.79 -2.31
N LEU A 60 -0.25 0.28 -1.75
CA LEU A 60 0.39 0.24 -0.43
C LEU A 60 -0.59 -0.07 0.70
N GLY A 61 -1.83 0.43 0.62
CA GLY A 61 -2.90 0.06 1.56
C GLY A 61 -3.21 -1.44 1.51
N VAL A 62 -3.30 -2.02 0.31
CA VAL A 62 -3.52 -3.47 0.15
C VAL A 62 -2.31 -4.28 0.62
N VAL A 63 -1.08 -3.84 0.33
CA VAL A 63 0.14 -4.51 0.83
C VAL A 63 0.20 -4.46 2.34
N GLY A 64 -0.14 -3.33 2.97
CA GLY A 64 -0.24 -3.21 4.42
C GLY A 64 -1.25 -4.20 5.02
N TYR A 65 -2.43 -4.29 4.41
CA TYR A 65 -3.43 -5.30 4.77
C TYR A 65 -2.85 -6.74 4.68
N PHE A 66 -2.11 -7.07 3.63
CA PHE A 66 -1.49 -8.39 3.49
C PHE A 66 -0.40 -8.68 4.51
N ILE A 67 0.43 -7.69 4.83
CA ILE A 67 1.47 -7.80 5.86
C ILE A 67 0.82 -8.17 7.19
N GLU A 68 -0.20 -7.43 7.62
CA GLU A 68 -0.81 -7.65 8.93
C GLU A 68 -1.63 -8.94 8.99
N HIS A 69 -2.38 -9.27 7.93
CA HIS A 69 -3.38 -10.32 8.03
C HIS A 69 -2.94 -11.67 7.47
N LYS A 70 -1.95 -11.69 6.58
CA LYS A 70 -1.71 -12.88 5.75
C LYS A 70 -0.26 -13.36 5.73
N SER A 71 0.68 -12.68 6.39
CA SER A 71 2.12 -13.02 6.40
C SER A 71 2.61 -13.49 5.02
N ARG A 72 2.31 -12.71 3.97
CA ARG A 72 2.62 -13.07 2.58
C ARG A 72 3.87 -12.36 2.09
N ASN A 73 4.71 -13.10 1.36
CA ASN A 73 5.74 -12.50 0.52
C ASN A 73 5.05 -11.64 -0.54
N SER A 74 5.26 -10.32 -0.43
CA SER A 74 4.71 -9.33 -1.35
C SER A 74 5.85 -8.74 -2.17
N LEU A 75 5.62 -8.55 -3.46
CA LEU A 75 6.63 -8.03 -4.39
C LEU A 75 6.02 -6.90 -5.22
N LEU A 76 6.68 -5.75 -5.21
CA LEU A 76 6.33 -4.58 -6.01
C LEU A 76 7.45 -4.38 -7.03
N PHE A 77 7.13 -4.55 -8.31
CA PHE A 77 8.10 -4.38 -9.39
C PHE A 77 8.04 -2.97 -9.98
N GLN A 78 9.21 -2.44 -10.29
CA GLN A 78 9.40 -1.17 -10.98
C GLN A 78 10.19 -1.40 -12.28
N PRO A 79 10.09 -0.52 -13.28
CA PRO A 79 10.75 -0.72 -14.58
C PRO A 79 12.28 -0.72 -14.53
N THR A 80 12.87 -0.05 -13.54
CA THR A 80 14.33 0.06 -13.34
C THR A 80 14.66 -0.05 -11.86
N ASP A 81 15.89 -0.48 -11.55
CA ASP A 81 16.38 -0.61 -10.16
C ASP A 81 16.38 0.75 -9.45
N SER A 82 16.79 1.82 -10.14
CA SER A 82 16.71 3.18 -9.60
C SER A 82 15.29 3.60 -9.21
N ALA A 83 14.30 3.25 -10.04
CA ALA A 83 12.89 3.54 -9.74
C ALA A 83 12.34 2.64 -8.62
N ALA A 84 12.93 1.46 -8.41
CA ALA A 84 12.64 0.62 -7.26
C ALA A 84 13.21 1.23 -5.97
N GLU A 85 14.47 1.63 -5.96
CA GLU A 85 15.13 2.29 -4.82
C GLU A 85 14.39 3.56 -4.39
N ASP A 86 14.06 4.43 -5.35
CA ASP A 86 13.34 5.67 -5.08
C ASP A 86 11.95 5.38 -4.52
N PHE A 87 11.25 4.37 -5.06
CA PHE A 87 9.94 3.96 -4.57
C PHE A 87 10.01 3.41 -3.13
N MET A 88 11.04 2.62 -2.82
CA MET A 88 11.25 2.09 -1.49
C MET A 88 11.41 3.21 -0.46
N LYS A 89 12.34 4.15 -0.72
CA LYS A 89 12.64 5.26 0.19
C LYS A 89 11.45 6.23 0.34
N SER A 90 10.84 6.62 -0.77
CA SER A 90 9.79 7.66 -0.77
C SER A 90 8.43 7.13 -0.32
N HIS A 91 8.08 5.89 -0.64
CA HIS A 91 6.74 5.38 -0.45
C HIS A 91 6.67 4.26 0.59
N VAL A 92 7.47 3.21 0.45
CA VAL A 92 7.34 2.02 1.31
C VAL A 92 7.81 2.31 2.73
N GLU A 93 9.01 2.86 2.90
CA GLU A 93 9.53 3.22 4.23
C GLU A 93 8.65 4.26 4.94
N ALA A 94 8.17 5.25 4.18
CA ALA A 94 7.24 6.26 4.69
C ALA A 94 5.94 5.61 5.18
N THR A 95 5.38 4.67 4.42
CA THR A 95 4.19 3.92 4.83
C THR A 95 4.43 3.08 6.09
N ILE A 96 5.48 2.27 6.13
CA ILE A 96 5.78 1.40 7.28
C ILE A 96 5.96 2.23 8.56
N ARG A 97 6.62 3.39 8.46
CA ARG A 97 6.89 4.27 9.60
C ARG A 97 5.63 4.94 10.16
N ASN A 98 4.69 5.32 9.29
CA ASN A 98 3.52 6.11 9.65
C ASN A 98 2.25 5.27 9.91
N VAL A 99 2.25 3.99 9.53
CA VAL A 99 1.16 3.06 9.84
C VAL A 99 1.53 2.25 11.08
N PRO A 100 0.92 2.49 12.26
CA PRO A 100 1.38 1.94 13.54
C PRO A 100 1.52 0.42 13.57
N CYS A 101 0.53 -0.31 13.06
CA CYS A 101 0.57 -1.78 13.04
C CYS A 101 1.72 -2.33 12.18
N LEU A 102 2.04 -1.68 11.05
CA LEU A 102 3.18 -2.09 10.21
C LEU A 102 4.50 -1.77 10.90
N LYS A 103 4.60 -0.62 11.57
CA LYS A 103 5.78 -0.24 12.34
C LYS A 103 6.10 -1.28 13.41
N ASP A 104 5.09 -1.72 14.16
CA ASP A 104 5.27 -2.72 15.23
C ASP A 104 5.73 -4.08 14.68
N LEU A 105 5.20 -4.49 13.52
CA LEU A 105 5.59 -5.72 12.81
C LEU A 105 6.98 -5.65 12.18
N SER A 106 7.47 -4.45 11.87
CA SER A 106 8.72 -4.22 11.14
C SER A 106 10.00 -4.31 11.98
N HIS A 107 9.90 -4.50 13.31
CA HIS A 107 11.07 -4.66 14.18
C HIS A 107 11.94 -5.84 13.73
N GLY A 108 13.07 -5.55 13.07
CA GLY A 108 14.04 -6.53 12.57
C GLY A 108 14.01 -6.79 11.06
N TRP A 109 13.21 -6.07 10.28
CA TRP A 109 13.19 -6.24 8.82
C TRP A 109 14.44 -5.62 8.20
N VAL A 110 15.18 -6.40 7.42
CA VAL A 110 16.23 -5.88 6.55
C VAL A 110 15.56 -5.44 5.26
N VAL A 111 15.38 -4.13 5.09
CA VAL A 111 14.91 -3.55 3.84
C VAL A 111 16.10 -3.52 2.88
N THR A 112 16.20 -4.52 2.00
CA THR A 112 17.22 -4.56 0.95
C THR A 112 16.66 -3.93 -0.33
N SER A 113 17.33 -2.87 -0.80
CA SER A 113 17.20 -2.36 -2.17
C SER A 113 17.79 -3.33 -3.19
#